data_AF-K2CIS8-F1
#
_entry.id   AF-K2CIS8-F1
#
_cell.length_a   1.000
_cell.length_b   1.000
_cell.length_c   1.000
_cell.angle_alpha   90.00
_cell.angle_beta   90.00
_cell.angle_gamma   90.00
#
_symmetry.space_group_name_H-M   'P 1'
#
loop_
_entity.id
_entity.type
_entity.pdbx_description
1 polymer ?
#
loop_
_entity_poly.entity_id
_entity_poly.type
_entity_poly.pdbx_seq_one_letter_code
_entity_poly.pdbx_strand_id
1 'polypeptide(L)'
;KLGVAHLVRFLGGRNDVPGFLLAADLLVHPAYHENTGTVLLEAMIAGLPVLTVDSCGYAHYVNEARAGRVLPSPFCQNTFNQTLQQMLVSPERLVWRQQGLQFGQEADIYSMPERAVACIEQLGKRDLNIQHLSFTQMMKPQGDCFRAQLGRRTQRILREGKAYFIKQHVGVGWKEIIKNLLQLRLPIVSANNEYQAIQKLQTLTVPVPTVVRYACRGWNPARLQSFLLTEEIAHQGSLEQYCQTWRQIPPTFTLKQALLKEVARIARVMHAHGINHRDFYLCHFLLDGSVDIAKCVKLYLIDLHRAQIRKKVPKRWLIKDLAGLYFSSKDIGLTRRDIYRFIQYYRQQPLHEVFALEPAFWQQVQQRGEKLYGKHQHSRNSLFTENS
;
A
#
# COMPACT_ATOMS: atom_id res chain seq x y z
N LYS A 1 68.72 18.65 -4.10
CA LYS A 1 67.64 18.81 -5.10
C LYS A 1 68.18 18.37 -6.46
N LEU A 2 67.39 17.67 -7.29
CA LEU A 2 67.85 17.03 -8.53
C LEU A 2 67.95 17.97 -9.77
N GLY A 3 67.75 19.28 -9.63
CA GLY A 3 67.89 20.25 -10.74
C GLY A 3 66.78 20.23 -11.82
N VAL A 4 65.83 19.28 -11.76
CA VAL A 4 64.81 19.05 -12.80
C VAL A 4 63.58 19.97 -12.74
N ALA A 5 63.56 21.00 -11.89
CA ALA A 5 62.36 21.83 -11.68
C ALA A 5 61.85 22.49 -12.97
N HIS A 6 62.75 22.83 -13.90
CA HIS A 6 62.40 23.42 -15.20
C HIS A 6 61.69 22.43 -16.17
N LEU A 7 61.75 21.12 -15.89
CA LEU A 7 61.11 20.06 -16.65
C LEU A 7 59.75 19.63 -16.06
N VAL A 8 59.39 20.15 -14.89
CA VAL A 8 58.17 19.77 -14.16
C VAL A 8 57.21 20.95 -14.11
N ARG A 9 55.97 20.73 -14.57
CA ARG A 9 54.90 21.72 -14.50
C ARG A 9 53.74 21.18 -13.68
N PHE A 10 53.38 21.89 -12.61
CA PHE A 10 52.18 21.61 -11.83
C PHE A 10 51.04 22.48 -12.34
N LEU A 11 49.99 21.87 -12.89
CA LEU A 11 48.94 22.59 -13.59
C LEU A 11 47.67 22.83 -12.74
N GLY A 12 47.58 22.24 -11.54
CA GLY A 12 46.42 22.34 -10.67
C GLY A 12 45.19 21.60 -11.21
N GLY A 13 44.00 21.90 -10.65
CA GLY A 13 42.73 21.37 -11.15
C GLY A 13 42.37 21.96 -12.51
N ARG A 14 41.89 21.12 -13.42
CA ARG A 14 41.60 21.48 -14.81
C ARG A 14 40.35 20.79 -15.32
N ASN A 15 39.66 21.44 -16.25
CA ASN A 15 38.46 20.92 -16.92
C ASN A 15 38.71 20.45 -18.36
N ASP A 16 39.90 20.70 -18.91
CA ASP A 16 40.31 20.36 -20.27
C ASP A 16 41.26 19.14 -20.31
N VAL A 17 41.06 18.21 -19.37
CA VAL A 17 41.78 16.93 -19.28
C VAL A 17 41.86 16.18 -20.63
N PRO A 18 40.80 16.13 -21.47
CA PRO A 18 40.90 15.46 -22.77
C PRO A 18 42.02 16.00 -23.66
N GLY A 19 42.29 17.31 -23.63
CA GLY A 19 43.38 17.91 -24.39
C GLY A 19 44.75 17.42 -23.94
N PHE A 20 44.95 17.21 -22.63
CA PHE A 20 46.18 16.63 -22.09
C PHE A 20 46.34 15.16 -22.44
N LEU A 21 45.25 14.39 -22.36
CA LEU A 21 45.30 12.97 -22.71
C LEU A 21 45.70 12.77 -24.18
N LEU A 22 45.22 13.64 -25.08
CA LEU A 22 45.56 13.59 -26.50
C LEU A 22 46.98 14.08 -26.82
N ALA A 23 47.53 14.99 -26.01
CA ALA A 23 48.84 15.60 -26.22
C ALA A 23 49.99 14.85 -25.49
N ALA A 24 49.68 14.01 -24.51
CA ALA A 24 50.67 13.27 -23.73
C ALA A 24 51.17 12.01 -24.45
N ASP A 25 52.36 11.57 -24.08
CA ASP A 25 52.96 10.31 -24.56
C ASP A 25 52.64 9.11 -23.68
N LEU A 26 52.39 9.34 -22.39
CA LEU A 26 52.18 8.29 -21.38
C LEU A 26 51.41 8.86 -20.18
N LEU A 27 50.41 8.13 -19.68
CA LEU A 27 49.81 8.38 -18.36
C LEU A 27 50.55 7.55 -17.30
N VAL A 28 50.92 8.20 -16.20
CA VAL A 28 51.53 7.55 -15.03
C VAL A 28 50.62 7.73 -13.83
N HIS A 29 50.07 6.64 -13.30
CA HIS A 29 49.09 6.66 -12.20
C HIS A 29 49.45 5.68 -11.07
N PRO A 30 50.43 6.02 -10.21
CA PRO A 30 50.88 5.20 -9.08
C PRO A 30 50.08 5.53 -7.81
N ALA A 31 48.75 5.36 -7.84
CA ALA A 31 47.90 5.68 -6.70
C ALA A 31 47.99 4.59 -5.61
N TYR A 32 48.09 5.00 -4.34
CA TYR A 32 48.09 4.06 -3.21
C TYR A 32 46.72 3.38 -3.03
N HIS A 33 45.64 4.17 -3.13
CA HIS A 33 44.26 3.72 -3.10
C HIS A 33 43.43 4.60 -4.03
N GLU A 34 42.74 3.98 -4.99
CA GLU A 34 41.84 4.65 -5.91
C GLU A 34 40.65 3.73 -6.20
N ASN A 35 39.44 4.19 -5.88
CA ASN A 35 38.22 3.36 -5.89
C ASN A 35 37.83 2.93 -7.31
N THR A 36 37.92 3.83 -8.27
CA THR A 36 37.56 3.53 -9.66
C THR A 36 38.74 3.72 -10.60
N GLY A 37 39.39 4.88 -10.57
CA GLY A 37 40.46 5.19 -11.54
C GLY A 37 39.90 5.40 -12.94
N THR A 38 38.81 6.17 -13.08
CA THR A 38 38.18 6.49 -14.38
C THR A 38 39.17 7.05 -15.41
N VAL A 39 40.16 7.80 -14.94
CA VAL A 39 41.24 8.36 -15.77
C VAL A 39 42.05 7.29 -16.52
N LEU A 40 42.13 6.06 -15.99
CA LEU A 40 42.80 4.95 -16.67
C LEU A 40 42.05 4.57 -17.95
N LEU A 41 40.72 4.46 -17.84
CA LEU A 41 39.85 4.15 -18.96
C LEU A 41 39.82 5.31 -19.97
N GLU A 42 39.70 6.55 -19.49
CA GLU A 42 39.74 7.76 -20.32
C GLU A 42 41.04 7.87 -21.13
N ALA A 43 42.19 7.58 -20.50
CA ALA A 43 43.48 7.57 -21.17
C ALA A 43 43.55 6.47 -22.23
N MET A 44 43.17 5.25 -21.90
CA MET A 44 43.19 4.13 -22.83
C MET A 44 42.33 4.39 -24.07
N ILE A 45 41.09 4.85 -23.89
CA ILE A 45 40.18 5.13 -25.02
C ILE A 45 40.60 6.38 -25.82
N ALA A 46 41.40 7.27 -25.23
CA ALA A 46 42.06 8.35 -25.95
C ALA A 46 43.33 7.89 -26.71
N GLY A 47 43.70 6.61 -26.59
CA GLY A 47 44.91 6.05 -27.18
C GLY A 47 46.20 6.43 -26.43
N LEU A 48 46.10 6.86 -25.18
CA LEU A 48 47.23 7.18 -24.32
C LEU A 48 47.65 5.92 -23.53
N PRO A 49 48.87 5.40 -23.72
CA PRO A 49 49.34 4.26 -22.95
C PRO A 49 49.39 4.56 -21.45
N VAL A 50 49.13 3.54 -20.62
CA VAL A 50 48.96 3.70 -19.17
C VAL A 50 49.98 2.87 -18.39
N LEU A 51 50.66 3.49 -17.42
CA LEU A 51 51.42 2.82 -16.38
C LEU A 51 50.73 3.02 -15.04
N THR A 52 50.24 1.95 -14.43
CA THR A 52 49.51 2.00 -13.15
C THR A 52 49.82 0.80 -12.25
N VAL A 53 49.11 0.67 -11.13
CA VAL A 53 49.23 -0.40 -10.15
C VAL A 53 47.89 -1.12 -9.97
N ASP A 54 47.93 -2.38 -9.54
CA ASP A 54 46.74 -3.23 -9.38
C ASP A 54 45.77 -2.78 -8.27
N SER A 55 46.18 -1.85 -7.39
CA SER A 55 45.35 -1.27 -6.33
C SER A 55 44.32 -0.26 -6.85
N CYS A 56 44.35 0.10 -8.14
CA CYS A 56 43.35 0.96 -8.77
C CYS A 56 42.18 0.14 -9.34
N GLY A 57 40.94 0.52 -9.05
CA GLY A 57 39.74 -0.27 -9.42
C GLY A 57 39.67 -0.71 -10.89
N TYR A 58 39.98 0.19 -11.83
CA TYR A 58 39.96 -0.07 -13.28
C TYR A 58 41.30 -0.50 -13.87
N ALA A 59 42.29 -0.84 -13.05
CA ALA A 59 43.60 -1.31 -13.54
C ALA A 59 43.49 -2.56 -14.42
N HIS A 60 42.52 -3.45 -14.15
CA HIS A 60 42.31 -4.66 -14.95
C HIS A 60 42.06 -4.36 -16.44
N TYR A 61 41.36 -3.27 -16.75
CA TYR A 61 41.13 -2.86 -18.15
C TYR A 61 42.42 -2.56 -18.91
N VAL A 62 43.45 -2.04 -18.24
CA VAL A 62 44.76 -1.79 -18.88
C VAL A 62 45.40 -3.09 -19.37
N ASN A 63 45.27 -4.17 -18.59
CA ASN A 63 45.76 -5.49 -18.97
C ASN A 63 44.88 -6.15 -20.04
N GLU A 64 43.56 -6.08 -19.90
CA GLU A 64 42.61 -6.64 -20.87
C GLU A 64 42.76 -5.99 -22.25
N ALA A 65 42.83 -4.67 -22.28
CA ALA A 65 43.05 -3.89 -23.48
C ALA A 65 44.49 -3.94 -23.98
N ARG A 66 45.44 -4.52 -23.24
CA ARG A 66 46.88 -4.52 -23.57
C ARG A 66 47.42 -3.12 -23.91
N ALA A 67 46.88 -2.10 -23.24
CA ALA A 67 47.12 -0.69 -23.54
C ALA A 67 48.21 -0.06 -22.65
N GLY A 68 49.01 -0.89 -21.96
CA GLY A 68 50.04 -0.41 -21.06
C GLY A 68 50.61 -1.47 -20.13
N ARG A 69 50.90 -1.08 -18.89
CA ARG A 69 51.46 -1.95 -17.85
C ARG A 69 50.79 -1.67 -16.50
N VAL A 70 50.43 -2.76 -15.82
CA VAL A 70 49.92 -2.74 -14.44
C VAL A 70 50.94 -3.45 -13.56
N LEU A 71 51.45 -2.75 -12.55
CA LEU A 71 52.39 -3.34 -11.60
C LEU A 71 51.66 -3.89 -10.37
N PRO A 72 52.08 -5.06 -9.85
CA PRO A 72 51.41 -5.67 -8.71
C PRO A 72 51.72 -4.95 -7.41
N SER A 73 50.83 -5.10 -6.44
CA SER A 73 51.06 -4.77 -5.03
C SER A 73 51.83 -5.91 -4.32
N PRO A 74 52.74 -5.61 -3.37
CA PRO A 74 53.07 -4.28 -2.84
C PRO A 74 53.95 -3.44 -3.79
N PHE A 75 53.75 -2.12 -3.77
CA PHE A 75 54.48 -1.18 -4.64
C PHE A 75 56.00 -1.24 -4.46
N CYS A 76 56.73 -1.33 -5.57
CA CYS A 76 58.19 -1.24 -5.59
C CYS A 76 58.64 -0.09 -6.50
N GLN A 77 59.24 0.95 -5.90
CA GLN A 77 59.71 2.14 -6.61
C GLN A 77 60.71 1.82 -7.73
N ASN A 78 61.62 0.87 -7.50
CA ASN A 78 62.65 0.50 -8.47
C ASN A 78 62.03 -0.15 -9.72
N THR A 79 61.10 -1.09 -9.52
CA THR A 79 60.36 -1.72 -10.62
C THR A 79 59.52 -0.70 -11.38
N PHE A 80 58.87 0.23 -10.68
CA PHE A 80 58.09 1.30 -11.31
C PHE A 80 58.97 2.20 -12.18
N ASN A 81 60.13 2.63 -11.67
CA ASN A 81 61.07 3.46 -12.42
C ASN A 81 61.62 2.74 -13.66
N GLN A 82 61.99 1.46 -13.52
CA GLN A 82 62.48 0.65 -14.64
C GLN A 82 61.41 0.47 -15.72
N THR A 83 60.18 0.17 -15.30
CA THR A 83 59.04 0.01 -16.23
C THR A 83 58.72 1.32 -16.95
N LEU A 84 58.71 2.44 -16.22
CA LEU A 84 58.52 3.76 -16.82
C LEU A 84 59.58 4.07 -17.87
N GLN A 85 60.86 3.86 -17.54
CA GLN A 85 61.96 4.07 -18.47
C GLN A 85 61.82 3.20 -19.72
N GLN A 86 61.48 1.92 -19.55
CA GLN A 86 61.25 0.99 -20.66
C GLN A 86 60.10 1.46 -21.56
N MET A 87 58.97 1.86 -20.98
CA MET A 87 57.82 2.36 -21.75
C MET A 87 58.14 3.65 -22.52
N LEU A 88 58.95 4.55 -21.94
CA LEU A 88 59.35 5.82 -22.57
C LEU A 88 60.31 5.66 -23.75
N VAL A 89 60.98 4.51 -23.91
CA VAL A 89 61.87 4.25 -25.05
C VAL A 89 61.40 3.08 -25.93
N SER A 90 60.28 2.45 -25.57
CA SER A 90 59.78 1.27 -26.28
C SER A 90 59.17 1.62 -27.64
N PRO A 91 59.46 0.83 -28.69
CA PRO A 91 58.76 0.93 -29.96
C PRO A 91 57.28 0.46 -29.87
N GLU A 92 56.90 -0.25 -28.79
CA GLU A 92 55.53 -0.75 -28.58
C GLU A 92 54.50 0.35 -28.28
N ARG A 93 54.92 1.61 -28.11
CA ARG A 93 53.99 2.71 -27.77
C ARG A 93 52.84 2.85 -28.76
N LEU A 94 53.13 2.69 -30.05
CA LEU A 94 52.10 2.73 -31.11
C LEU A 94 51.13 1.55 -31.00
N VAL A 95 51.61 0.39 -30.57
CA VAL A 95 50.79 -0.80 -30.35
C VAL A 95 49.84 -0.57 -29.18
N TRP A 96 50.34 -0.12 -28.03
CA TRP A 96 49.48 0.18 -26.86
C TRP A 96 48.40 1.22 -27.18
N ARG A 97 48.76 2.24 -27.96
CA ARG A 97 47.81 3.24 -28.46
C ARG A 97 46.69 2.64 -29.29
N GLN A 98 47.04 1.81 -30.29
CA GLN A 98 46.04 1.17 -31.15
C GLN A 98 45.14 0.23 -30.36
N GLN A 99 45.71 -0.54 -29.43
CA GLN A 99 44.95 -1.48 -28.61
C GLN A 99 43.96 -0.77 -27.67
N GLY A 100 44.35 0.35 -27.06
CA GLY A 100 43.43 1.17 -26.25
C GLY A 100 42.28 1.76 -27.07
N LEU A 101 42.56 2.25 -28.28
CA LEU A 101 41.53 2.76 -29.20
C LEU A 101 40.56 1.65 -29.64
N GLN A 102 41.07 0.46 -29.96
CA GLN A 102 40.25 -0.69 -30.34
C GLN A 102 39.36 -1.14 -29.18
N PHE A 103 39.92 -1.23 -27.97
CA PHE A 103 39.16 -1.58 -26.77
C PHE A 103 37.97 -0.65 -26.54
N GLY A 104 38.16 0.66 -26.72
CA GLY A 104 37.08 1.65 -26.61
C GLY A 104 35.94 1.48 -27.62
N GLN A 105 36.19 0.83 -28.76
CA GLN A 105 35.17 0.54 -29.78
C GLN A 105 34.40 -0.75 -29.50
N GLU A 106 35.04 -1.74 -28.88
CA GLU A 106 34.50 -3.10 -28.73
C GLU A 106 33.95 -3.38 -27.33
N ALA A 107 34.47 -2.71 -26.29
CA ALA A 107 34.13 -3.01 -24.91
C ALA A 107 32.79 -2.38 -24.48
N ASP A 108 31.98 -3.16 -23.77
CA ASP A 108 30.74 -2.70 -23.14
C ASP A 108 31.03 -1.97 -21.81
N ILE A 109 31.69 -0.82 -21.92
CA ILE A 109 32.09 0.02 -20.77
C ILE A 109 31.03 1.09 -20.41
N TYR A 110 29.93 1.17 -21.15
CA TYR A 110 28.89 2.19 -21.00
C TYR A 110 27.55 1.67 -20.44
N SER A 111 27.27 0.36 -20.47
CA SER A 111 25.96 -0.19 -20.09
C SER A 111 25.75 -0.46 -18.59
N MET A 112 26.80 -0.37 -17.77
CA MET A 112 26.74 -0.67 -16.32
C MET A 112 25.60 0.06 -15.59
N PRO A 113 25.34 1.37 -15.80
CA PRO A 113 24.23 2.07 -15.18
C PRO A 113 22.86 1.49 -15.58
N GLU A 114 22.67 1.15 -16.85
CA GLU A 114 21.41 0.61 -17.38
C GLU A 114 21.14 -0.79 -16.83
N ARG A 115 22.19 -1.62 -16.73
CA ARG A 115 22.10 -2.97 -16.13
C ARG A 115 21.84 -2.91 -14.63
N ALA A 116 22.45 -1.95 -13.93
CA ALA A 116 22.18 -1.71 -12.51
C ALA A 116 20.72 -1.25 -12.29
N VAL A 117 20.22 -0.33 -13.10
CA VAL A 117 18.81 0.10 -13.10
C VAL A 117 17.89 -1.09 -13.36
N ALA A 118 18.15 -1.89 -14.40
CA ALA A 118 17.34 -3.07 -14.71
C ALA A 118 17.30 -4.09 -13.56
N CYS A 119 18.43 -4.29 -12.86
CA CYS A 119 18.52 -5.19 -11.72
C CYS A 119 17.75 -4.64 -10.50
N ILE A 120 17.87 -3.34 -10.21
CA ILE A 120 17.12 -2.66 -9.15
C ILE A 120 15.61 -2.72 -9.43
N GLU A 121 15.20 -2.48 -10.67
CA GLU A 121 13.79 -2.58 -11.08
C GLU A 121 13.24 -4.01 -10.94
N GLN A 122 14.03 -5.03 -11.29
CA GLN A 122 13.64 -6.43 -11.12
C GLN A 122 13.49 -6.82 -9.65
N LEU A 123 14.41 -6.36 -8.78
CA LEU A 123 14.31 -6.58 -7.32
C LEU A 123 13.10 -5.86 -6.74
N GLY A 124 12.85 -4.61 -7.15
CA GLY A 124 11.67 -3.83 -6.75
C GLY A 124 10.36 -4.50 -7.15
N LYS A 125 10.26 -5.05 -8.36
CA LYS A 125 9.04 -5.75 -8.84
C LYS A 125 8.71 -7.01 -8.02
N ARG A 126 9.70 -7.72 -7.48
CA ARG A 126 9.49 -8.93 -6.65
C ARG A 126 8.91 -8.61 -5.27
N ASP A 127 9.31 -7.50 -4.66
CA ASP A 127 8.82 -7.06 -3.34
C ASP A 127 7.51 -6.26 -3.37
N LEU A 128 7.07 -5.83 -4.56
CA LEU A 128 5.87 -5.02 -4.75
C LEU A 128 4.59 -5.84 -4.98
N ASN A 129 4.70 -7.06 -5.48
CA ASN A 129 3.52 -7.86 -5.79
C ASN A 129 2.92 -8.48 -4.52
N ILE A 130 1.74 -7.99 -4.15
CA ILE A 130 0.95 -8.43 -2.98
C ILE A 130 0.73 -9.95 -2.95
N GLN A 131 0.67 -10.61 -4.11
CA GLN A 131 0.44 -12.04 -4.19
C GLN A 131 1.64 -12.85 -3.66
N HIS A 132 2.86 -12.30 -3.76
CA HIS A 132 4.09 -12.97 -3.33
C HIS A 132 4.47 -12.70 -1.86
N LEU A 133 3.79 -11.77 -1.17
CA LEU A 133 4.07 -11.51 0.24
C LEU A 133 3.74 -12.71 1.13
N SER A 134 4.68 -13.12 1.98
CA SER A 134 4.46 -14.16 2.97
C SER A 134 3.47 -13.73 4.05
N PHE A 135 2.87 -14.70 4.77
CA PHE A 135 1.99 -14.41 5.90
C PHE A 135 2.67 -13.51 6.95
N THR A 136 3.94 -13.79 7.26
CA THR A 136 4.70 -13.01 8.24
C THR A 136 4.93 -11.58 7.78
N GLN A 137 5.21 -11.35 6.48
CA GLN A 137 5.29 -10.00 5.93
C GLN A 137 3.93 -9.30 6.01
N MET A 138 2.85 -9.96 5.57
CA MET A 138 1.48 -9.42 5.61
C MET A 138 0.99 -9.07 7.02
N MET A 139 1.54 -9.67 8.08
CA MET A 139 1.20 -9.36 9.47
C MET A 139 2.04 -8.24 10.10
N LYS A 140 3.14 -7.83 9.46
CA LYS A 140 3.90 -6.64 9.89
C LYS A 140 3.11 -5.36 9.55
N PRO A 141 3.25 -4.28 10.32
CA PRO A 141 2.79 -2.97 9.88
C PRO A 141 3.51 -2.56 8.59
N GLN A 142 2.75 -2.04 7.62
CA GLN A 142 3.24 -1.72 6.27
C GLN A 142 2.72 -0.37 5.73
N GLY A 143 1.97 0.42 6.52
CA GLY A 143 1.42 1.68 6.05
C GLY A 143 0.67 2.45 7.13
N ASP A 144 -0.13 3.42 6.70
CA ASP A 144 -0.86 4.33 7.59
C ASP A 144 -1.90 3.57 8.42
N CYS A 145 -1.79 3.70 9.73
CA CYS A 145 -2.70 3.05 10.66
C CYS A 145 -4.02 3.83 10.73
N PHE A 146 -5.07 3.29 10.13
CA PHE A 146 -6.39 3.92 10.12
C PHE A 146 -7.13 3.69 11.45
N ARG A 147 -6.99 2.50 12.04
CA ARG A 147 -7.55 2.15 13.36
C ARG A 147 -6.69 1.10 14.06
N ALA A 148 -6.40 1.31 15.34
CA ALA A 148 -5.77 0.31 16.23
C ALA A 148 -6.66 0.05 17.45
N GLN A 149 -7.01 -1.21 17.68
CA GLN A 149 -7.68 -1.69 18.87
C GLN A 149 -6.90 -2.89 19.42
N LEU A 150 -7.17 -3.29 20.67
CA LEU A 150 -6.51 -4.45 21.27
C LEU A 150 -6.73 -5.69 20.39
N GLY A 151 -5.65 -6.19 19.79
CA GLY A 151 -5.69 -7.37 18.91
C GLY A 151 -6.23 -7.15 17.50
N ARG A 152 -6.56 -5.93 17.08
CA ARG A 152 -7.04 -5.63 15.70
C ARG A 152 -6.40 -4.35 15.16
N ARG A 153 -5.87 -4.42 13.94
CA ARG A 153 -5.28 -3.27 13.24
C ARG A 153 -5.84 -3.19 11.82
N THR A 154 -6.27 -1.99 11.41
CA THR A 154 -6.66 -1.70 10.03
C THR A 154 -5.68 -0.68 9.46
N GLN A 155 -5.04 -1.02 8.34
CA GLN A 155 -4.11 -0.15 7.63
C GLN A 155 -4.52 -0.01 6.18
N ARG A 156 -4.23 1.17 5.62
CA ARG A 156 -4.26 1.39 4.18
C ARG A 156 -2.85 1.16 3.64
N ILE A 157 -2.73 0.40 2.56
CA ILE A 157 -1.44 0.14 1.90
C ILE A 157 -1.56 0.47 0.42
N LEU A 158 -0.52 1.09 -0.14
CA LEU A 158 -0.40 1.38 -1.57
C LEU A 158 0.62 0.41 -2.17
N ARG A 159 0.22 -0.34 -3.19
CA ARG A 159 1.07 -1.31 -3.90
C ARG A 159 0.70 -1.33 -5.39
N GLU A 160 1.69 -1.28 -6.26
CA GLU A 160 1.48 -1.30 -7.73
C GLU A 160 0.50 -0.21 -8.22
N GLY A 161 0.54 0.99 -7.61
CA GLY A 161 -0.39 2.08 -7.95
C GLY A 161 -1.85 1.86 -7.50
N LYS A 162 -2.15 0.73 -6.84
CA LYS A 162 -3.47 0.41 -6.28
C LYS A 162 -3.45 0.47 -4.77
N ALA A 163 -4.55 0.93 -4.19
CA ALA A 163 -4.71 1.01 -2.75
C ALA A 163 -5.53 -0.18 -2.23
N TYR A 164 -5.16 -0.65 -1.05
CA TYR A 164 -5.79 -1.78 -0.38
C TYR A 164 -5.98 -1.50 1.10
N PHE A 165 -6.97 -2.14 1.71
CA PHE A 165 -7.14 -2.19 3.15
C PHE A 165 -6.77 -3.55 3.69
N ILE A 166 -5.86 -3.57 4.66
CA ILE A 166 -5.49 -4.78 5.40
C ILE A 166 -6.02 -4.69 6.83
N LYS A 167 -6.81 -5.68 7.22
CA LYS A 167 -7.34 -5.87 8.58
C LYS A 167 -6.64 -7.05 9.23
N GLN A 168 -5.71 -6.76 10.13
CA GLN A 168 -4.91 -7.74 10.85
C GLN A 168 -5.52 -8.01 12.23
N HIS A 169 -5.56 -9.27 12.62
CA HIS A 169 -6.01 -9.74 13.93
C HIS A 169 -4.88 -10.53 14.59
N VAL A 170 -4.58 -10.21 15.84
CA VAL A 170 -3.62 -10.94 16.69
C VAL A 170 -4.32 -11.37 17.98
N GLY A 171 -3.87 -12.49 18.53
CA GLY A 171 -4.48 -13.08 19.73
C GLY A 171 -4.60 -12.10 20.89
N VAL A 172 -5.83 -11.94 21.39
CA VAL A 172 -6.18 -11.04 22.52
C VAL A 172 -5.97 -11.67 23.89
N GLY A 173 -5.55 -12.93 23.96
CA GLY A 173 -5.39 -13.68 25.21
C GLY A 173 -6.70 -14.22 25.81
N TRP A 174 -6.60 -15.23 26.68
CA TRP A 174 -7.76 -15.89 27.30
C TRP A 174 -8.57 -14.97 28.23
N LYS A 175 -7.92 -14.00 28.90
CA LYS A 175 -8.60 -13.06 29.79
C LYS A 175 -9.71 -12.29 29.06
N GLU A 176 -9.41 -11.78 27.86
CA GLU A 176 -10.39 -11.01 27.07
C GLU A 176 -11.47 -11.91 26.45
N ILE A 177 -11.11 -13.14 26.06
CA ILE A 177 -12.07 -14.14 25.57
C ILE A 177 -13.09 -14.47 26.67
N ILE A 178 -12.62 -14.84 27.86
CA ILE A 178 -13.47 -15.20 29.00
C ILE A 178 -14.35 -14.02 29.41
N LYS A 179 -13.78 -12.81 29.50
CA LYS A 179 -14.54 -11.58 29.80
C LYS A 179 -15.71 -11.36 28.81
N ASN A 180 -15.47 -11.52 27.51
CA ASN A 180 -16.53 -11.37 26.51
C ASN A 180 -17.60 -12.48 26.66
N LEU A 181 -17.19 -13.73 26.90
CA LEU A 181 -18.12 -14.85 27.11
C LEU A 181 -19.00 -14.66 28.36
N LEU A 182 -18.42 -14.19 29.48
CA LEU A 182 -19.17 -13.86 30.70
C LEU A 182 -20.19 -12.73 30.46
N GLN A 183 -19.92 -11.83 29.52
CA GLN A 183 -20.86 -10.79 29.08
C GLN A 183 -21.84 -11.27 28.00
N LEU A 184 -21.88 -12.58 27.71
CA LEU A 184 -22.67 -13.19 26.62
C LEU A 184 -22.39 -12.57 25.24
N ARG A 185 -21.15 -12.10 25.03
CA ARG A 185 -20.64 -11.56 23.77
C ARG A 185 -19.63 -12.52 23.19
N LEU A 186 -19.86 -12.97 21.96
CA LEU A 186 -18.85 -13.75 21.25
C LEU A 186 -17.64 -12.84 20.91
N PRO A 187 -16.42 -13.21 21.32
CA PRO A 187 -15.23 -12.43 21.00
C PRO A 187 -14.92 -12.51 19.51
N ILE A 188 -14.38 -11.41 18.96
CA ILE A 188 -13.91 -11.38 17.57
C ILE A 188 -12.46 -11.80 17.58
N VAL A 189 -12.24 -13.09 17.32
CA VAL A 189 -10.92 -13.71 17.45
C VAL A 189 -10.13 -13.67 16.14
N SER A 190 -10.82 -13.57 15.00
CA SER A 190 -10.19 -13.61 13.68
C SER A 190 -10.94 -12.76 12.67
N ALA A 191 -10.29 -12.49 11.53
CA ALA A 191 -10.92 -11.86 10.37
C ALA A 191 -11.88 -12.81 9.62
N ASN A 192 -12.03 -14.08 10.05
CA ASN A 192 -12.85 -15.08 9.35
C ASN A 192 -14.31 -14.64 9.23
N ASN A 193 -14.88 -14.05 10.28
CA ASN A 193 -16.28 -13.61 10.26
C ASN A 193 -16.52 -12.56 9.16
N GLU A 194 -15.60 -11.62 9.02
CA GLU A 194 -15.67 -10.58 8.00
C GLU A 194 -15.51 -11.18 6.60
N TYR A 195 -14.52 -12.05 6.42
CA TYR A 195 -14.28 -12.77 5.17
C TYR A 195 -15.51 -13.55 4.71
N GLN A 196 -16.09 -14.39 5.59
CA GLN A 196 -17.28 -15.19 5.28
C GLN A 196 -18.50 -14.31 4.95
N ALA A 197 -18.66 -13.17 5.65
CA ALA A 197 -19.75 -12.24 5.38
C ALA A 197 -19.60 -11.57 4.02
N ILE A 198 -18.40 -11.12 3.66
CA ILE A 198 -18.12 -10.54 2.35
C ILE A 198 -18.38 -11.56 1.24
N GLN A 199 -17.83 -12.78 1.35
CA GLN A 199 -18.04 -13.81 0.34
C GLN A 199 -19.52 -14.12 0.14
N LYS A 200 -20.28 -14.29 1.22
CA LYS A 200 -21.71 -14.56 1.11
C LYS A 200 -22.47 -13.38 0.49
N LEU A 201 -22.15 -12.14 0.84
CA LEU A 201 -22.80 -10.96 0.26
C LEU A 201 -22.46 -10.77 -1.23
N GLN A 202 -21.23 -11.10 -1.65
CA GLN A 202 -20.85 -11.13 -3.06
C GLN A 202 -21.72 -12.10 -3.86
N THR A 203 -21.98 -13.31 -3.34
CA THR A 203 -22.87 -14.28 -4.00
C THR A 203 -24.32 -13.80 -4.12
N LEU A 204 -24.72 -12.82 -3.30
CA LEU A 204 -26.06 -12.24 -3.28
C LEU A 204 -26.14 -10.94 -4.06
N THR A 205 -25.10 -10.57 -4.83
CA THR A 205 -25.04 -9.28 -5.57
C THR A 205 -25.29 -8.07 -4.66
N VAL A 206 -24.82 -8.14 -3.42
CA VAL A 206 -24.71 -6.96 -2.55
C VAL A 206 -23.29 -6.40 -2.72
N PRO A 207 -23.13 -5.15 -3.18
CA PRO A 207 -21.80 -4.58 -3.33
C PRO A 207 -21.10 -4.49 -1.97
N VAL A 208 -19.90 -5.04 -1.90
CA VAL A 208 -19.01 -5.10 -0.73
C VAL A 208 -17.56 -5.02 -1.24
N PRO A 209 -16.56 -4.70 -0.40
CA PRO A 209 -15.16 -4.67 -0.84
C PRO A 209 -14.72 -6.00 -1.46
N THR A 210 -13.97 -5.95 -2.57
CA THR A 210 -13.38 -7.14 -3.19
C THR A 210 -12.32 -7.73 -2.27
N VAL A 211 -12.44 -9.01 -1.93
CA VAL A 211 -11.39 -9.73 -1.18
C VAL A 211 -10.27 -10.09 -2.13
N VAL A 212 -9.07 -9.62 -1.82
CA VAL A 212 -7.84 -10.00 -2.53
C VAL A 212 -7.25 -11.25 -1.89
N ARG A 213 -7.19 -11.27 -0.55
CA ARG A 213 -6.58 -12.39 0.19
C ARG A 213 -7.10 -12.47 1.61
N TYR A 214 -7.30 -13.70 2.08
CA TYR A 214 -7.53 -14.02 3.48
C TYR A 214 -6.55 -15.12 3.91
N ALA A 215 -6.01 -15.02 5.12
CA ALA A 215 -5.19 -16.09 5.69
C ALA A 215 -5.31 -16.12 7.21
N CYS A 216 -5.11 -17.31 7.78
CA CYS A 216 -5.16 -17.56 9.21
C CYS A 216 -4.03 -18.51 9.61
N ARG A 217 -3.39 -18.25 10.76
CA ARG A 217 -2.33 -19.07 11.34
C ARG A 217 -2.59 -19.30 12.83
N GLY A 218 -2.47 -20.56 13.23
CA GLY A 218 -2.67 -21.01 14.62
C GLY A 218 -4.08 -21.52 14.89
N TRP A 219 -4.18 -22.43 15.85
CA TRP A 219 -5.41 -23.14 16.25
C TRP A 219 -5.96 -22.64 17.59
N ASN A 220 -5.07 -22.15 18.47
CA ASN A 220 -5.45 -21.59 19.77
C ASN A 220 -6.11 -20.20 19.59
N PRO A 221 -7.40 -20.02 19.92
CA PRO A 221 -8.11 -18.74 19.80
C PRO A 221 -7.39 -17.57 20.48
N ALA A 222 -6.73 -17.81 21.61
CA ALA A 222 -6.04 -16.75 22.36
C ALA A 222 -4.75 -16.25 21.69
N ARG A 223 -4.20 -16.99 20.71
CA ARG A 223 -2.94 -16.68 19.99
C ARG A 223 -3.11 -16.63 18.47
N LEU A 224 -4.33 -16.83 17.98
CA LEU A 224 -4.63 -16.92 16.56
C LEU A 224 -4.27 -15.61 15.85
N GLN A 225 -3.63 -15.73 14.70
CA GLN A 225 -3.28 -14.62 13.84
C GLN A 225 -4.03 -14.76 12.52
N SER A 226 -4.62 -13.67 12.04
CA SER A 226 -5.26 -13.67 10.72
C SER A 226 -5.20 -12.29 10.10
N PHE A 227 -5.28 -12.23 8.78
CA PHE A 227 -5.50 -10.98 8.07
C PHE A 227 -6.54 -11.16 6.97
N LEU A 228 -7.20 -10.05 6.66
CA LEU A 228 -8.06 -9.90 5.49
C LEU A 228 -7.58 -8.68 4.70
N LEU A 229 -7.26 -8.90 3.43
CA LEU A 229 -6.87 -7.87 2.48
C LEU A 229 -8.01 -7.67 1.48
N THR A 230 -8.47 -6.43 1.36
CA THR A 230 -9.49 -6.03 0.38
C THR A 230 -8.99 -4.87 -0.47
N GLU A 231 -9.51 -4.73 -1.68
CA GLU A 231 -9.29 -3.54 -2.50
C GLU A 231 -9.90 -2.30 -1.82
N GLU A 232 -9.27 -1.13 -1.99
CA GLU A 232 -9.89 0.14 -1.64
C GLU A 232 -11.02 0.44 -2.63
N ILE A 233 -12.19 0.84 -2.10
CA ILE A 233 -13.32 1.24 -2.92
C ILE A 233 -13.17 2.73 -3.23
N ALA A 234 -13.14 3.10 -4.50
CA ALA A 234 -13.31 4.50 -4.91
C ALA A 234 -14.73 4.96 -4.54
N HIS A 235 -14.84 5.91 -3.63
CA HIS A 235 -16.13 6.34 -3.07
C HIS A 235 -16.23 7.86 -2.93
N GLN A 236 -17.46 8.38 -3.00
CA GLN A 236 -17.79 9.80 -2.74
C GLN A 236 -18.02 10.10 -1.24
N GLY A 237 -17.90 9.10 -0.38
CA GLY A 237 -18.11 9.19 1.06
C GLY A 237 -19.17 8.21 1.55
N SER A 238 -19.40 8.19 2.85
CA SER A 238 -20.50 7.43 3.44
C SER A 238 -21.86 8.14 3.25
N LEU A 239 -22.97 7.41 3.34
CA LEU A 239 -24.30 8.02 3.28
C LEU A 239 -24.56 9.00 4.42
N GLU A 240 -23.95 8.80 5.59
CA GLU A 240 -24.06 9.78 6.69
C GLU A 240 -23.46 11.14 6.30
N GLN A 241 -22.28 11.12 5.69
CA GLN A 241 -21.60 12.33 5.21
C GLN A 241 -22.34 12.94 4.02
N TYR A 242 -22.76 12.12 3.06
CA TYR A 242 -23.48 12.57 1.88
C TYR A 242 -24.81 13.26 2.21
N CYS A 243 -25.52 12.74 3.21
CA CYS A 243 -26.82 13.26 3.62
C CYS A 243 -26.74 14.37 4.69
N GLN A 244 -25.54 14.79 5.09
CA GLN A 244 -25.34 15.73 6.21
C GLN A 244 -26.03 17.08 5.98
N THR A 245 -26.09 17.56 4.73
CA THR A 245 -26.67 18.84 4.35
C THR A 245 -28.14 18.76 3.96
N TRP A 246 -28.77 17.58 3.98
CA TRP A 246 -30.13 17.38 3.45
C TRP A 246 -31.22 18.16 4.20
N ARG A 247 -30.98 18.53 5.46
CA ARG A 247 -31.91 19.39 6.22
C ARG A 247 -31.95 20.80 5.63
N GLN A 248 -30.81 21.32 5.18
CA GLN A 248 -30.70 22.67 4.61
C GLN A 248 -30.96 22.65 3.10
N ILE A 249 -30.44 21.64 2.40
CA ILE A 249 -30.49 21.49 0.95
C ILE A 249 -31.04 20.09 0.63
N PRO A 250 -32.38 19.94 0.56
CA PRO A 250 -32.98 18.64 0.28
C PRO A 250 -32.62 18.13 -1.12
N PRO A 251 -32.37 16.82 -1.28
CA PRO A 251 -32.14 16.22 -2.60
C PRO A 251 -33.43 16.21 -3.44
N THR A 252 -33.30 15.93 -4.73
CA THR A 252 -34.46 15.67 -5.59
C THR A 252 -35.23 14.44 -5.08
N PHE A 253 -36.55 14.43 -5.31
CA PHE A 253 -37.41 13.33 -4.89
C PHE A 253 -36.94 11.99 -5.47
N THR A 254 -36.59 11.96 -6.75
CA THR A 254 -36.12 10.76 -7.46
C THR A 254 -34.86 10.19 -6.84
N LEU A 255 -33.86 11.04 -6.56
CA LEU A 255 -32.61 10.61 -5.94
C LEU A 255 -32.84 10.06 -4.53
N LYS A 256 -33.65 10.76 -3.73
CA LYS A 256 -34.02 10.33 -2.38
C LYS A 256 -34.72 8.96 -2.39
N GLN A 257 -35.63 8.74 -3.35
CA GLN A 257 -36.30 7.46 -3.55
C GLN A 257 -35.33 6.35 -3.96
N ALA A 258 -34.41 6.62 -4.89
CA ALA A 258 -33.43 5.65 -5.34
C ALA A 258 -32.50 5.19 -4.19
N LEU A 259 -32.03 6.13 -3.36
CA LEU A 259 -31.23 5.82 -2.16
C LEU A 259 -32.01 5.00 -1.14
N LEU A 260 -33.26 5.38 -0.81
CA LEU A 260 -34.11 4.63 0.12
C LEU A 260 -34.36 3.20 -0.37
N LYS A 261 -34.63 3.05 -1.67
CA LYS A 261 -34.87 1.75 -2.30
C LYS A 261 -33.62 0.87 -2.25
N GLU A 262 -32.44 1.43 -2.51
CA GLU A 262 -31.19 0.66 -2.49
C GLU A 262 -30.78 0.23 -1.07
N VAL A 263 -30.87 1.12 -0.08
CA VAL A 263 -30.61 0.76 1.32
C VAL A 263 -31.60 -0.31 1.80
N ALA A 264 -32.89 -0.17 1.47
CA ALA A 264 -33.91 -1.17 1.81
C ALA A 264 -33.65 -2.52 1.11
N ARG A 265 -33.21 -2.51 -0.16
CA ARG A 265 -32.84 -3.70 -0.92
C ARG A 265 -31.68 -4.43 -0.23
N ILE A 266 -30.59 -3.73 0.10
CA ILE A 266 -29.42 -4.32 0.78
C ILE A 266 -29.84 -4.92 2.12
N ALA A 267 -30.59 -4.18 2.95
CA ALA A 267 -31.09 -4.67 4.24
C ALA A 267 -31.95 -5.93 4.07
N ARG A 268 -32.88 -5.93 3.12
CA ARG A 268 -33.77 -7.06 2.84
C ARG A 268 -33.00 -8.28 2.38
N VAL A 269 -32.13 -8.14 1.39
CA VAL A 269 -31.34 -9.25 0.84
C VAL A 269 -30.47 -9.88 1.92
N MET A 270 -29.76 -9.06 2.70
CA MET A 270 -28.93 -9.52 3.82
C MET A 270 -29.76 -10.32 4.84
N HIS A 271 -30.86 -9.75 5.32
CA HIS A 271 -31.71 -10.36 6.34
C HIS A 271 -32.45 -11.62 5.85
N ALA A 272 -32.94 -11.63 4.61
CA ALA A 272 -33.61 -12.78 4.01
C ALA A 272 -32.68 -13.99 3.86
N HIS A 273 -31.38 -13.76 3.65
CA HIS A 273 -30.38 -14.80 3.51
C HIS A 273 -29.62 -15.11 4.81
N GLY A 274 -30.22 -14.77 5.96
CA GLY A 274 -29.69 -15.18 7.26
C GLY A 274 -28.48 -14.39 7.73
N ILE A 275 -28.22 -13.21 7.16
CA ILE A 275 -27.08 -12.35 7.54
C ILE A 275 -27.60 -11.17 8.37
N ASN A 276 -26.93 -10.84 9.46
CA ASN A 276 -27.18 -9.60 10.21
C ASN A 276 -25.85 -8.89 10.54
N HIS A 277 -25.80 -7.57 10.38
CA HIS A 277 -24.59 -6.75 10.43
C HIS A 277 -24.11 -6.48 11.87
N ARG A 278 -25.04 -6.28 12.80
CA ARG A 278 -24.85 -5.84 14.21
C ARG A 278 -24.45 -4.38 14.42
N ASP A 279 -23.79 -3.75 13.46
CA ASP A 279 -23.49 -2.32 13.47
C ASP A 279 -24.05 -1.66 12.21
N PHE A 280 -25.34 -1.83 11.95
CA PHE A 280 -25.96 -1.41 10.70
C PHE A 280 -26.34 0.07 10.75
N TYR A 281 -25.48 0.95 10.21
CA TYR A 281 -25.60 2.41 10.28
C TYR A 281 -25.36 3.05 8.91
N LEU A 282 -25.87 4.26 8.66
CA LEU A 282 -25.66 4.99 7.40
C LEU A 282 -24.17 5.20 7.06
N CYS A 283 -23.31 5.39 8.06
CA CYS A 283 -21.87 5.53 7.86
C CYS A 283 -21.19 4.28 7.25
N HIS A 284 -21.85 3.12 7.28
CA HIS A 284 -21.34 1.86 6.71
C HIS A 284 -21.85 1.58 5.29
N PHE A 285 -22.57 2.52 4.68
CA PHE A 285 -22.91 2.51 3.27
C PHE A 285 -22.04 3.53 2.54
N LEU A 286 -21.11 3.06 1.72
CA LEU A 286 -20.27 3.92 0.88
C LEU A 286 -20.92 4.12 -0.48
N LEU A 287 -21.00 5.37 -0.92
CA LEU A 287 -21.49 5.73 -2.24
C LEU A 287 -20.39 5.51 -3.28
N ASP A 288 -20.66 4.72 -4.32
CA ASP A 288 -19.70 4.43 -5.39
C ASP A 288 -19.24 5.74 -6.07
N GLY A 289 -17.92 5.92 -6.18
CA GLY A 289 -17.33 7.13 -6.77
C GLY A 289 -17.25 7.13 -8.29
N SER A 290 -17.51 6.00 -8.93
CA SER A 290 -17.45 5.84 -10.39
C SER A 290 -18.79 6.07 -11.08
N VAL A 291 -19.89 6.16 -10.32
CA VAL A 291 -21.24 6.29 -10.87
C VAL A 291 -21.78 7.70 -10.74
N ASP A 292 -22.44 8.17 -11.80
CA ASP A 292 -23.30 9.33 -11.74
C ASP A 292 -24.57 8.97 -10.96
N ILE A 293 -24.66 9.47 -9.73
CA ILE A 293 -25.75 9.17 -8.80
C ILE A 293 -27.12 9.62 -9.32
N ALA A 294 -27.16 10.59 -10.23
CA ALA A 294 -28.40 11.02 -10.86
C ALA A 294 -29.00 9.93 -11.77
N LYS A 295 -28.16 9.03 -12.28
CA LYS A 295 -28.54 7.93 -13.18
C LYS A 295 -28.66 6.59 -12.47
N CYS A 296 -27.69 6.26 -11.61
CA CYS A 296 -27.65 4.97 -10.95
C CYS A 296 -27.09 5.10 -9.53
N VAL A 297 -27.82 4.55 -8.54
CA VAL A 297 -27.34 4.47 -7.16
C VAL A 297 -26.70 3.11 -6.93
N LYS A 298 -25.43 3.12 -6.52
CA LYS A 298 -24.68 1.93 -6.10
C LYS A 298 -24.01 2.17 -4.77
N LEU A 299 -24.30 1.31 -3.80
CA LEU A 299 -23.83 1.42 -2.42
C LEU A 299 -23.03 0.19 -2.03
N TYR A 300 -21.82 0.38 -1.51
CA TYR A 300 -21.04 -0.68 -0.89
C TYR A 300 -21.32 -0.75 0.60
N LEU A 301 -21.62 -1.95 1.09
CA LEU A 301 -21.73 -2.22 2.51
C LEU A 301 -20.35 -2.58 3.07
N ILE A 302 -19.91 -1.88 4.12
CA ILE A 302 -18.61 -2.06 4.76
C ILE A 302 -18.74 -2.40 6.25
N ASP A 303 -17.60 -2.72 6.87
CA ASP A 303 -17.45 -3.00 8.30
C ASP A 303 -18.21 -4.24 8.81
N LEU A 304 -18.12 -5.33 8.06
CA LEU A 304 -18.77 -6.62 8.33
C LEU A 304 -18.09 -7.47 9.42
N HIS A 305 -17.17 -6.89 10.20
CA HIS A 305 -16.37 -7.60 11.20
C HIS A 305 -17.18 -8.29 12.31
N ARG A 306 -18.39 -7.81 12.56
CA ARG A 306 -19.34 -8.36 13.53
C ARG A 306 -20.53 -9.06 12.88
N ALA A 307 -20.57 -9.12 11.55
CA ALA A 307 -21.66 -9.76 10.84
C ALA A 307 -21.80 -11.23 11.27
N GLN A 308 -23.03 -11.70 11.33
CA GLN A 308 -23.36 -13.07 11.71
C GLN A 308 -24.13 -13.73 10.57
N ILE A 309 -23.79 -14.97 10.27
CA ILE A 309 -24.42 -15.78 9.22
C ILE A 309 -25.15 -16.95 9.85
N ARG A 310 -26.41 -17.13 9.46
CA ARG A 310 -27.34 -18.14 10.00
C ARG A 310 -28.22 -18.70 8.88
N LYS A 311 -29.03 -19.72 9.20
CA LYS A 311 -30.12 -20.18 8.33
C LYS A 311 -31.22 -19.12 8.22
N LYS A 312 -31.60 -18.51 9.35
CA LYS A 312 -32.58 -17.41 9.43
C LYS A 312 -32.13 -16.40 10.48
N VAL A 313 -32.29 -15.11 10.22
CA VAL A 313 -31.96 -14.07 11.21
C VAL A 313 -33.03 -14.05 12.31
N PRO A 314 -32.66 -14.20 13.60
CA PRO A 314 -33.60 -14.06 14.70
C PRO A 314 -34.18 -12.65 14.80
N LYS A 315 -35.45 -12.53 15.20
CA LYS A 315 -36.20 -11.26 15.30
C LYS A 315 -35.42 -10.16 16.03
N ARG A 316 -34.75 -10.48 17.14
CA ARG A 316 -33.95 -9.52 17.92
C ARG A 316 -32.81 -8.88 17.13
N TRP A 317 -32.22 -9.60 16.18
CA TRP A 317 -31.12 -9.11 15.35
C TRP A 317 -31.62 -8.27 14.19
N LEU A 318 -32.77 -8.63 13.59
CA LEU A 318 -33.48 -7.77 12.64
C LEU A 318 -33.82 -6.42 13.28
N ILE A 319 -34.40 -6.44 14.48
CA ILE A 319 -34.74 -5.23 15.23
C ILE A 319 -33.48 -4.40 15.51
N LYS A 320 -32.38 -5.05 15.92
CA LYS A 320 -31.13 -4.34 16.22
C LYS A 320 -30.56 -3.63 14.99
N ASP A 321 -30.50 -4.29 13.85
CA ASP A 321 -29.95 -3.70 12.62
C ASP A 321 -30.86 -2.58 12.10
N LEU A 322 -32.17 -2.82 11.97
CA LEU A 322 -33.10 -1.79 11.51
C LEU A 322 -33.19 -0.60 12.47
N ALA A 323 -33.11 -0.84 13.79
CA ALA A 323 -33.08 0.24 14.78
C ALA A 323 -31.78 1.05 14.70
N GLY A 324 -30.65 0.40 14.41
CA GLY A 324 -29.37 1.07 14.17
C GLY A 324 -29.45 1.99 12.95
N LEU A 325 -30.01 1.48 11.85
CA LEU A 325 -30.18 2.25 10.63
C LEU A 325 -31.11 3.45 10.86
N TYR A 326 -32.25 3.19 11.51
CA TYR A 326 -33.20 4.23 11.89
C TYR A 326 -32.54 5.32 12.75
N PHE A 327 -31.82 4.92 13.81
CA PHE A 327 -31.04 5.82 14.66
C PHE A 327 -30.09 6.71 13.85
N SER A 328 -29.24 6.11 13.00
CA SER A 328 -28.25 6.87 12.22
C SER A 328 -28.87 7.80 11.17
N SER A 329 -30.16 7.63 10.84
CA SER A 329 -30.90 8.45 9.89
C SER A 329 -31.68 9.62 10.51
N LYS A 330 -31.70 9.76 11.84
CA LYS A 330 -32.54 10.77 12.52
C LYS A 330 -32.17 12.21 12.15
N ASP A 331 -30.89 12.46 11.87
CA ASP A 331 -30.37 13.81 11.67
C ASP A 331 -30.32 14.30 10.22
N ILE A 332 -30.69 13.45 9.26
CA ILE A 332 -30.59 13.76 7.82
C ILE A 332 -31.88 14.30 7.19
N GLY A 333 -32.88 14.65 8.00
CA GLY A 333 -34.12 15.28 7.50
C GLY A 333 -35.10 14.32 6.80
N LEU A 334 -35.11 13.03 7.16
CA LEU A 334 -36.15 12.10 6.68
C LEU A 334 -37.52 12.41 7.30
N THR A 335 -38.55 12.36 6.46
CA THR A 335 -39.95 12.49 6.89
C THR A 335 -40.53 11.15 7.30
N ARG A 336 -41.69 11.15 7.98
CA ARG A 336 -42.45 9.91 8.25
C ARG A 336 -42.78 9.12 6.98
N ARG A 337 -43.09 9.82 5.88
CA ARG A 337 -43.39 9.18 4.59
C ARG A 337 -42.19 8.44 4.03
N ASP A 338 -40.98 8.96 4.24
CA ASP A 338 -39.74 8.31 3.80
C ASP A 338 -39.47 7.02 4.58
N ILE A 339 -39.71 7.05 5.89
CA ILE A 339 -39.62 5.87 6.76
C ILE A 339 -40.63 4.81 6.31
N TYR A 340 -41.87 5.20 6.02
CA TYR A 340 -42.88 4.27 5.52
C TYR A 340 -42.49 3.69 4.15
N ARG A 341 -41.96 4.49 3.22
CA ARG A 341 -41.44 3.95 1.95
C ARG A 341 -40.30 2.97 2.15
N PHE A 342 -39.38 3.23 3.08
CA PHE A 342 -38.35 2.27 3.43
C PHE A 342 -38.95 0.94 3.92
N ILE A 343 -39.96 0.98 4.81
CA ILE A 343 -40.66 -0.21 5.30
C ILE A 343 -41.29 -0.99 4.15
N GLN A 344 -41.98 -0.30 3.24
CA GLN A 344 -42.58 -0.89 2.05
C GLN A 344 -41.53 -1.57 1.15
N TYR A 345 -40.41 -0.90 0.86
CA TYR A 345 -39.32 -1.48 0.06
C TYR A 345 -38.63 -2.65 0.76
N TYR A 346 -38.48 -2.59 2.09
CA TYR A 346 -37.85 -3.65 2.87
C TYR A 346 -38.73 -4.91 2.96
N ARG A 347 -40.05 -4.75 3.08
CA ARG A 347 -41.00 -5.87 3.12
C ARG A 347 -41.49 -6.35 1.77
N GLN A 348 -41.43 -5.51 0.74
CA GLN A 348 -42.02 -5.78 -0.57
C GLN A 348 -43.54 -6.04 -0.46
N GLN A 349 -44.22 -5.29 0.42
CA GLN A 349 -45.65 -5.43 0.70
C GLN A 349 -46.29 -4.06 0.90
N PRO A 350 -47.60 -3.89 0.62
CA PRO A 350 -48.35 -2.70 0.97
C PRO A 350 -48.29 -2.39 2.47
N LEU A 351 -48.21 -1.11 2.84
CA LEU A 351 -48.02 -0.70 4.24
C LEU A 351 -49.15 -1.16 5.16
N HIS A 352 -50.39 -1.17 4.67
CA HIS A 352 -51.53 -1.60 5.47
C HIS A 352 -51.43 -3.08 5.87
N GLU A 353 -50.94 -3.95 4.98
CA GLU A 353 -50.67 -5.36 5.30
C GLU A 353 -49.53 -5.50 6.31
N VAL A 354 -48.43 -4.75 6.10
CA VAL A 354 -47.27 -4.80 7.01
C VAL A 354 -47.67 -4.40 8.44
N PHE A 355 -48.44 -3.32 8.59
CA PHE A 355 -48.88 -2.87 9.91
C PHE A 355 -50.03 -3.71 10.50
N ALA A 356 -50.78 -4.45 9.69
CA ALA A 356 -51.72 -5.45 10.18
C ALA A 356 -50.99 -6.70 10.71
N LEU A 357 -49.96 -7.17 10.01
CA LEU A 357 -49.24 -8.42 10.34
C LEU A 357 -48.23 -8.28 11.48
N GLU A 358 -47.49 -7.17 11.52
CA GLU A 358 -46.36 -7.02 12.46
C GLU A 358 -46.21 -5.62 13.09
N PRO A 359 -47.28 -5.01 13.64
CA PRO A 359 -47.22 -3.66 14.23
C PRO A 359 -46.22 -3.59 15.38
N ALA A 360 -46.22 -4.60 16.25
CA ALA A 360 -45.31 -4.70 17.39
C ALA A 360 -43.83 -4.78 16.97
N PHE A 361 -43.52 -5.34 15.80
CA PHE A 361 -42.13 -5.41 15.31
C PHE A 361 -41.60 -4.01 15.00
N TRP A 362 -42.35 -3.21 14.25
CA TRP A 362 -41.94 -1.86 13.86
C TRP A 362 -41.92 -0.89 15.03
N GLN A 363 -42.85 -1.05 15.98
CA GLN A 363 -42.80 -0.31 17.24
C GLN A 363 -41.52 -0.61 18.04
N GLN A 364 -41.10 -1.87 18.11
CA GLN A 364 -39.85 -2.26 18.78
C GLN A 364 -38.61 -1.71 18.06
N VAL A 365 -38.61 -1.67 16.71
CA VAL A 365 -37.56 -1.03 15.91
C VAL A 365 -37.47 0.46 16.26
N GLN A 366 -38.60 1.16 16.27
CA GLN A 366 -38.65 2.59 16.58
C GLN A 366 -38.18 2.87 18.01
N GLN A 367 -38.76 2.21 19.02
CA GLN A 367 -38.40 2.39 20.43
C GLN A 367 -36.92 2.14 20.68
N ARG A 368 -36.35 1.09 20.08
CA ARG A 368 -34.92 0.78 20.22
C ARG A 368 -34.06 1.86 19.57
N GLY A 369 -34.43 2.36 18.39
CA GLY A 369 -33.70 3.43 17.72
C GLY A 369 -33.77 4.76 18.48
N GLU A 370 -34.93 5.10 19.03
CA GLU A 370 -35.11 6.28 19.89
C GLU A 370 -34.27 6.18 21.18
N LYS A 371 -34.22 5.00 21.80
CA LYS A 371 -33.34 4.77 22.96
C LYS A 371 -31.85 4.93 22.63
N LEU A 372 -31.42 4.50 21.45
CA LEU A 372 -30.04 4.71 20.98
C LEU A 372 -29.76 6.19 20.76
N TYR A 373 -30.69 6.90 20.12
CA TYR A 373 -30.59 8.33 19.87
C TYR A 373 -30.51 9.15 21.16
N GLY A 374 -31.37 8.86 22.14
CA GLY A 374 -31.35 9.53 23.44
C GLY A 374 -29.99 9.38 24.14
N LYS A 375 -29.43 8.16 24.20
CA LYS A 375 -28.10 7.93 24.79
C LYS A 375 -26.99 8.71 24.08
N HIS A 376 -27.06 8.80 22.75
CA HIS A 376 -26.08 9.54 21.96
C HIS A 376 -26.14 11.05 22.24
N GLN A 377 -27.34 11.63 22.34
CA GLN A 377 -27.51 13.04 22.69
C GLN A 377 -26.99 13.36 24.10
N HIS A 378 -27.27 12.51 25.09
CA HIS A 378 -26.76 12.69 26.45
C HIS A 378 -25.22 12.67 26.48
N SER A 379 -24.60 11.67 25.84
CA SER A 379 -23.12 11.60 25.76
C SER A 379 -22.52 12.80 25.06
N ARG A 380 -23.16 13.31 24.01
CA ARG A 380 -22.70 14.49 23.28
C ARG A 380 -22.80 15.74 24.14
N ASN A 381 -23.90 15.92 24.87
CA ASN A 381 -24.09 17.06 25.77
C ASN A 381 -23.13 17.00 26.98
N SER A 382 -22.85 15.83 27.54
CA SER A 382 -21.89 15.66 28.64
C SER A 382 -20.46 16.05 28.24
N LEU A 383 -20.04 15.75 27.01
CA LEU A 383 -18.73 16.14 26.48
C LEU A 383 -18.60 17.67 26.26
N PHE A 384 -19.71 18.36 26.03
CA PHE A 384 -19.71 19.82 25.95
C PHE A 384 -19.67 20.46 27.34
N THR A 385 -20.32 19.88 28.34
CA THR A 385 -20.28 20.39 29.73
C THR A 385 -18.97 20.15 30.46
N GLU A 386 -18.15 19.18 30.05
CA GLU A 386 -16.81 18.94 30.65
C GLU A 386 -15.68 19.74 29.97
N ASN A 387 -15.94 20.36 28.81
CA ASN A 387 -15.00 21.23 28.09
C ASN A 387 -15.41 22.72 28.11
N SER A 388 -16.38 23.07 28.94
CA SER A 388 -16.80 24.44 29.26
C SER A 388 -16.36 24.76 30.69
#